data_AF-A0A369HBH5-F1
#
_entry.id   AF-A0A369HBH5-F1
#
_cell.length_a   1.000
_cell.length_b   1.000
_cell.length_c   1.000
_cell.angle_alpha   90.00
_cell.angle_beta   90.00
_cell.angle_gamma   90.00
#
_symmetry.space_group_name_H-M   'P 1'
#
loop_
_entity.id
_entity.type
_entity.pdbx_description
1 polymer ?
#
loop_
_entity_poly.entity_id
_entity_poly.type
_entity_poly.pdbx_seq_one_letter_code
_entity_poly.pdbx_strand_id
1 'polypeptide(L)'
;MIERLSVATAMVGLVADGGRISEKMMVMTPSPALTRALHEMKQCRSTVQVLFKALYQLEAGRLPFPERASWIAVEDVVASLTDCVLAVAELQFVLWDGKIAVGEEQEEEEKEEWEEGVYALCSRIHWQLVSMTLMATILKCRGVADASYASVSLHRRMSRILNPDTALSRRMRSMQDVPFFLPVSSCKTLADVPTFSLLPLPVTTDELGPGRELYSAAVYARTVGPFLSSYA
;
A
#
# COMPACT_ATOMS: atom_id res chain seq x y z
N MET A 1 12.70 -15.54 -11.12
CA MET A 1 11.40 -15.57 -11.83
C MET A 1 10.72 -14.25 -11.51
N ILE A 2 10.39 -13.44 -12.51
CA ILE A 2 9.77 -12.13 -12.30
C ILE A 2 8.26 -12.36 -12.14
N GLU A 3 7.76 -12.23 -10.92
CA GLU A 3 6.33 -12.36 -10.61
C GLU A 3 5.74 -10.97 -10.36
N ARG A 4 4.52 -10.74 -10.87
CA ARG A 4 3.73 -9.54 -10.56
C ARG A 4 3.04 -9.71 -9.22
N LEU A 5 3.01 -8.65 -8.44
CA LEU A 5 2.28 -8.67 -7.19
C LEU A 5 0.78 -8.77 -7.43
N SER A 6 0.07 -9.38 -6.49
CA SER A 6 -1.38 -9.22 -6.37
C SER A 6 -1.71 -8.31 -5.19
N VAL A 7 -2.95 -7.84 -5.09
CA VAL A 7 -3.45 -7.09 -3.92
C VAL A 7 -3.15 -7.84 -2.63
N ALA A 8 -3.40 -9.16 -2.60
CA ALA A 8 -3.11 -9.99 -1.44
C ALA A 8 -1.64 -10.00 -1.05
N THR A 9 -0.74 -10.28 -2.00
CA THR A 9 0.69 -10.39 -1.70
C THR A 9 1.32 -9.02 -1.40
N ALA A 10 0.82 -7.95 -2.03
CA ALA A 10 1.19 -6.58 -1.71
C ALA A 10 0.82 -6.18 -0.29
N MET A 11 -0.41 -6.46 0.14
CA MET A 11 -0.85 -6.12 1.50
C MET A 11 -0.10 -6.91 2.56
N VAL A 12 0.12 -8.21 2.35
CA VAL A 12 0.92 -9.02 3.29
C VAL A 12 2.38 -8.57 3.32
N GLY A 13 2.97 -8.30 2.15
CA GLY A 13 4.33 -7.79 2.05
C GLY A 13 4.51 -6.44 2.74
N LEU A 14 3.61 -5.48 2.52
CA LEU A 14 3.61 -4.18 3.21
C LEU A 14 3.52 -4.32 4.73
N VAL A 15 2.73 -5.27 5.23
CA VAL A 15 2.61 -5.53 6.67
C VAL A 15 3.90 -6.11 7.24
N ALA A 16 4.50 -7.07 6.54
CA ALA A 16 5.76 -7.69 6.93
C ALA A 16 6.91 -6.66 6.90
N ASP A 17 7.00 -5.88 5.82
CA ASP A 17 7.97 -4.81 5.66
C ASP A 17 7.82 -3.72 6.70
N GLY A 18 6.59 -3.25 6.95
CA GLY A 18 6.35 -2.27 7.99
C GLY A 18 6.89 -2.72 9.36
N GLY A 19 6.80 -4.02 9.67
CA GLY A 19 7.44 -4.61 10.86
C GLY A 19 8.96 -4.62 10.79
N ARG A 20 9.53 -5.22 9.74
CA ARG A 20 10.97 -5.37 9.54
C ARG A 20 11.72 -4.04 9.50
N ILE A 21 11.21 -3.06 8.76
CA ILE A 21 11.80 -1.71 8.70
C ILE A 21 11.71 -1.04 10.07
N SER A 22 10.57 -1.15 10.75
CA SER A 22 10.40 -0.56 12.10
C SER A 22 11.42 -1.12 13.10
N GLU A 23 11.64 -2.44 13.10
CA GLU A 23 12.64 -3.09 13.95
C GLU A 23 14.06 -2.63 13.62
N LYS A 24 14.38 -2.48 12.33
CA LYS A 24 15.69 -1.98 11.90
C LYS A 24 15.91 -0.52 12.31
N MET A 25 14.91 0.34 12.18
CA MET A 25 15.01 1.75 12.58
C MET A 25 15.21 1.92 14.09
N MET A 26 14.74 0.98 14.93
CA MET A 26 14.92 1.04 16.39
C MET A 26 16.39 0.91 16.83
N VAL A 27 17.27 0.35 16.00
CA VAL A 27 18.70 0.19 16.32
C VAL A 27 19.58 1.27 15.66
N MET A 28 18.99 2.17 14.88
CA MET A 28 19.69 3.31 14.26
C MET A 28 19.79 4.48 15.25
N THR A 29 20.75 5.38 15.04
CA THR A 29 20.85 6.62 15.80
C THR A 29 19.58 7.46 15.58
N PRO A 30 18.87 7.87 16.64
CA PRO A 30 17.59 8.56 16.49
C PRO A 30 17.77 9.92 15.81
N SER A 31 16.94 10.19 14.80
CA SER A 31 16.78 11.50 14.18
C SER A 31 15.30 11.85 14.04
N PRO A 32 14.94 13.13 13.83
CA PRO A 32 13.57 13.54 13.56
C PRO A 32 12.98 12.82 12.33
N ALA A 33 13.77 12.68 11.26
CA ALA A 33 13.39 11.96 10.04
C ALA A 33 13.11 10.47 10.31
N LEU A 34 13.96 9.78 11.08
CA LEU A 34 13.74 8.39 11.48
C LEU A 34 12.53 8.22 12.39
N THR A 35 12.29 9.17 13.29
CA THR A 35 11.12 9.15 14.17
C THR A 35 9.84 9.27 13.35
N ARG A 36 9.83 10.15 12.33
CA ARG A 36 8.73 10.27 11.38
C ARG A 36 8.54 8.99 10.56
N ALA A 37 9.61 8.44 10.00
CA ALA A 37 9.57 7.20 9.23
C ALA A 37 9.03 6.02 10.07
N LEU A 38 9.48 5.88 11.32
CA LEU A 38 8.99 4.86 12.24
C LEU A 38 7.50 5.03 12.54
N HIS A 39 7.03 6.26 12.72
CA HIS A 39 5.60 6.53 12.86
C HIS A 39 4.81 6.10 11.62
N GLU A 40 5.24 6.53 10.44
CA GLU A 40 4.55 6.18 9.19
C GLU A 40 4.59 4.67 8.90
N MET A 41 5.67 3.96 9.23
CA MET A 41 5.72 2.49 9.06
C MET A 41 4.77 1.76 9.99
N LYS A 42 4.63 2.21 11.25
CA LYS A 42 3.63 1.67 12.18
C LYS A 42 2.20 1.93 11.70
N GLN A 43 1.94 3.15 11.22
CA GLN A 43 0.64 3.50 10.64
C GLN A 43 0.36 2.71 9.36
N CYS A 44 1.38 2.51 8.51
CA CYS A 44 1.27 1.71 7.29
C CYS A 44 0.83 0.29 7.62
N ARG A 45 1.52 -0.36 8.56
CA ARG A 45 1.17 -1.71 9.00
C ARG A 45 -0.28 -1.80 9.49
N SER A 46 -0.69 -0.88 10.35
CA SER A 46 -2.04 -0.86 10.92
C SER A 46 -3.12 -0.63 9.85
N THR A 47 -2.94 0.40 9.02
CA THR A 47 -3.89 0.78 7.97
C THR A 47 -4.06 -0.31 6.93
N VAL A 48 -2.95 -0.91 6.48
CA VAL A 48 -2.98 -2.02 5.51
C VAL A 48 -3.68 -3.24 6.11
N GLN A 49 -3.43 -3.58 7.39
CA GLN A 49 -4.14 -4.68 8.07
C GLN A 49 -5.66 -4.43 8.15
N VAL A 50 -6.08 -3.21 8.48
CA VAL A 50 -7.49 -2.84 8.56
C VAL A 50 -8.18 -2.95 7.19
N LEU A 51 -7.55 -2.42 6.15
CA LEU A 51 -8.08 -2.51 4.79
C LEU A 51 -8.09 -3.96 4.29
N PHE A 52 -7.03 -4.74 4.57
CA PHE A 52 -6.94 -6.15 4.18
C PHE A 52 -8.10 -6.94 4.75
N LYS A 53 -8.40 -6.75 6.04
CA LYS A 53 -9.55 -7.38 6.69
C LYS A 53 -10.88 -6.94 6.07
N ALA A 54 -11.01 -5.67 5.67
CA ALA A 54 -12.22 -5.17 5.01
C ALA A 54 -12.42 -5.81 3.63
N LEU A 55 -11.37 -5.88 2.81
CA LEU A 55 -11.40 -6.50 1.49
C LEU A 55 -11.63 -8.02 1.58
N TYR A 56 -11.03 -8.69 2.56
CA TYR A 56 -11.29 -10.10 2.81
C TYR A 56 -12.75 -10.36 3.22
N GLN A 57 -13.33 -9.50 4.07
CA GLN A 57 -14.75 -9.58 4.42
C GLN A 57 -15.65 -9.33 3.21
N LEU A 58 -15.25 -8.44 2.29
CA LEU A 58 -15.96 -8.21 1.04
C LEU A 58 -15.96 -9.46 0.16
N GLU A 59 -14.78 -10.04 -0.07
CA GLU A 59 -14.60 -11.27 -0.86
C GLU A 59 -15.40 -12.44 -0.29
N ALA A 60 -15.47 -12.55 1.04
CA ALA A 60 -16.26 -13.57 1.73
C ALA A 60 -17.78 -13.27 1.79
N GLY A 61 -18.25 -12.14 1.26
CA GLY A 61 -19.66 -11.72 1.34
C GLY A 61 -20.14 -11.38 2.75
N ARG A 62 -19.23 -10.98 3.65
CA ARG A 62 -19.48 -10.76 5.09
C ARG A 62 -19.38 -9.28 5.51
N LEU A 63 -19.34 -8.34 4.57
CA LEU A 63 -19.38 -6.93 4.93
C LEU A 63 -20.72 -6.54 5.54
N PRO A 64 -20.73 -5.60 6.50
CA PRO A 64 -21.98 -5.07 7.06
C PRO A 64 -22.78 -4.23 6.06
N PHE A 65 -22.11 -3.61 5.08
CA PHE A 65 -22.70 -2.69 4.09
C PHE A 65 -22.15 -3.02 2.68
N PRO A 66 -22.49 -4.18 2.10
CA PRO A 66 -21.90 -4.66 0.85
C PRO A 66 -22.14 -3.70 -0.33
N GLU A 67 -23.26 -2.97 -0.34
CA GLU A 67 -23.59 -1.99 -1.39
C GLU A 67 -22.54 -0.89 -1.53
N ARG A 68 -21.80 -0.57 -0.46
CA ARG A 68 -20.78 0.48 -0.45
C ARG A 68 -19.49 0.07 -1.15
N ALA A 69 -19.32 -1.21 -1.45
CA ALA A 69 -18.24 -1.66 -2.33
C ALA A 69 -18.35 -1.03 -3.73
N SER A 70 -19.56 -0.68 -4.17
CA SER A 70 -19.79 0.03 -5.43
C SER A 70 -19.25 1.47 -5.43
N TRP A 71 -18.88 2.02 -4.28
CA TRP A 71 -18.41 3.42 -4.15
C TRP A 71 -16.90 3.57 -4.28
N ILE A 72 -16.18 2.46 -4.42
CA ILE A 72 -14.72 2.42 -4.52
C ILE A 72 -14.39 1.83 -5.88
N ALA A 73 -13.62 2.56 -6.69
CA ALA A 73 -13.12 2.01 -7.94
C ALA A 73 -12.00 1.00 -7.64
N VAL A 74 -11.92 -0.07 -8.42
CA VAL A 74 -10.81 -1.03 -8.32
C VAL A 74 -9.47 -0.33 -8.52
N GLU A 75 -9.43 0.66 -9.41
CA GLU A 75 -8.25 1.49 -9.68
C GLU A 75 -7.74 2.23 -8.45
N ASP A 76 -8.64 2.68 -7.56
CA ASP A 76 -8.25 3.38 -6.33
C ASP A 76 -7.43 2.47 -5.41
N VAL A 77 -7.86 1.21 -5.26
CA VAL A 77 -7.15 0.19 -4.47
C VAL A 77 -5.80 -0.14 -5.11
N VAL A 78 -5.81 -0.42 -6.41
CA VAL A 78 -4.59 -0.80 -7.15
C VAL A 78 -3.57 0.34 -7.13
N ALA A 79 -3.98 1.57 -7.42
CA ALA A 79 -3.11 2.73 -7.44
C ALA A 79 -2.51 3.01 -6.06
N SER A 80 -3.33 3.01 -5.00
CA SER A 80 -2.84 3.26 -3.65
C SER A 80 -1.89 2.18 -3.14
N LEU A 81 -2.16 0.89 -3.43
CA LEU A 81 -1.25 -0.18 -3.05
C LEU A 81 0.06 -0.13 -3.85
N THR A 82 -0.02 0.09 -5.16
CA THR A 82 1.14 0.23 -6.05
C THR A 82 2.08 1.31 -5.55
N ASP A 83 1.55 2.52 -5.35
CA ASP A 83 2.37 3.65 -4.96
C ASP A 83 2.93 3.50 -3.54
N CYS A 84 2.16 2.90 -2.64
CA CYS A 84 2.61 2.60 -1.28
C CYS A 84 3.75 1.56 -1.27
N VAL A 85 3.61 0.46 -2.02
CA VAL A 85 4.66 -0.56 -2.16
C VAL A 85 5.94 0.04 -2.70
N LEU A 86 5.86 0.84 -3.76
CA LEU A 86 7.03 1.49 -4.34
C LEU A 86 7.67 2.48 -3.37
N ALA A 87 6.88 3.33 -2.70
CA ALA A 87 7.40 4.29 -1.74
C ALA A 87 8.05 3.61 -0.51
N VAL A 88 7.51 2.48 -0.06
CA VAL A 88 8.11 1.67 1.01
C VAL A 88 9.41 1.01 0.54
N ALA A 89 9.45 0.47 -0.68
CA ALA A 89 10.68 -0.09 -1.26
C ALA A 89 11.77 0.99 -1.45
N GLU A 90 11.40 2.19 -1.92
CA GLU A 90 12.32 3.33 -2.02
C GLU A 90 12.84 3.75 -0.63
N LEU A 91 11.97 3.83 0.38
CA LEU A 91 12.38 4.14 1.76
C LEU A 91 13.34 3.09 2.32
N GLN A 92 13.07 1.82 2.03
CA GLN A 92 13.97 0.72 2.36
C GLN A 92 15.36 0.89 1.75
N PHE A 93 15.43 1.19 0.46
CA PHE A 93 16.70 1.49 -0.20
C PHE A 93 17.41 2.65 0.48
N VAL A 94 16.73 3.78 0.73
CA VAL A 94 17.34 4.96 1.40
C VAL A 94 17.85 4.63 2.82
N LEU A 95 17.15 3.77 3.56
CA LEU A 95 17.55 3.36 4.91
C LEU A 95 18.71 2.35 4.94
N TRP A 96 18.87 1.55 3.88
CA TRP A 96 19.90 0.49 3.81
C TRP A 96 21.11 0.84 2.94
N ASP A 97 20.94 1.71 1.95
CA ASP A 97 22.01 2.28 1.12
C ASP A 97 22.74 3.42 1.84
N GLY A 98 22.06 4.04 2.82
CA GLY A 98 22.64 5.05 3.68
C GLY A 98 23.91 4.52 4.37
N LYS A 99 25.03 5.18 4.09
CA LYS A 99 26.31 5.16 4.83
C LYS A 99 26.18 5.57 6.30
N ILE A 100 25.02 5.34 6.93
CA ILE A 100 24.72 5.53 8.36
C ILE A 100 25.20 4.29 9.15
N ALA A 101 26.22 3.62 8.63
CA ALA A 101 26.92 2.54 9.29
C ALA A 101 28.31 3.07 9.67
N VAL A 102 28.41 3.52 10.92
CA VAL A 102 29.64 3.58 11.70
C VAL A 102 30.55 4.80 11.44
N GLY A 103 30.28 5.91 12.14
CA GLY A 103 31.34 6.73 12.74
C GLY A 103 32.18 7.65 11.84
N GLU A 104 31.84 7.82 10.58
CA GLU A 104 32.44 8.86 9.73
C GLU A 104 31.65 10.17 9.88
N GLU A 105 32.35 11.29 10.03
CA GLU A 105 31.77 12.63 10.03
C GLU A 105 31.12 12.87 8.65
N GLN A 106 29.81 12.62 8.53
CA GLN A 106 29.06 13.03 7.34
C GLN A 106 29.01 14.55 7.29
N GLU A 107 29.23 15.10 6.10
CA GLU A 107 29.03 16.52 5.83
C GLU A 107 27.56 16.88 6.14
N GLU A 108 27.33 18.03 6.80
CA GLU A 108 25.98 18.45 7.22
C GLU A 108 24.99 18.51 6.04
N GLU A 109 25.48 18.82 4.84
CA GLU A 109 24.72 18.89 3.60
C GLU A 109 24.22 17.50 3.14
N GLU A 110 25.04 16.45 3.21
CA GLU A 110 24.62 15.07 2.88
C GLU A 110 23.53 14.56 3.84
N LYS A 111 23.60 14.98 5.11
CA LYS A 111 22.61 14.63 6.12
C LYS A 111 21.27 15.33 5.85
N GLU A 112 21.29 16.60 5.48
CA GLU A 112 20.08 17.37 5.17
C GLU A 112 19.36 16.81 3.94
N GLU A 113 20.10 16.50 2.86
CA GLU A 113 19.54 15.89 1.65
C GLU A 113 18.89 14.53 1.94
N TRP A 114 19.55 13.70 2.76
CA TRP A 114 19.01 12.42 3.17
C TRP A 114 17.72 12.56 4.00
N GLU A 115 17.70 13.48 4.97
CA GLU A 115 16.51 13.74 5.80
C GLU A 115 15.34 14.24 4.93
N GLU A 116 15.60 15.14 3.97
CA GLU A 116 14.60 15.63 3.02
C GLU A 116 14.02 14.48 2.18
N GLY A 117 14.87 13.59 1.66
CA GLY A 117 14.45 12.39 0.94
C GLY A 117 13.53 11.49 1.77
N VAL A 118 13.88 11.26 3.04
CA VAL A 118 13.05 10.48 3.98
C VAL A 118 11.71 11.17 4.23
N TYR A 119 11.68 12.49 4.42
CA TYR A 119 10.43 13.24 4.60
C TYR A 119 9.52 13.21 3.38
N ALA A 120 10.09 13.31 2.18
CA ALA A 120 9.34 13.21 0.93
C ALA A 120 8.67 11.83 0.80
N LEU A 121 9.40 10.75 1.09
CA LEU A 121 8.88 9.38 1.08
C LEU A 121 7.82 9.17 2.17
N CYS A 122 8.05 9.64 3.38
CA CYS A 122 7.07 9.59 4.47
C CYS A 122 5.76 10.29 4.09
N SER A 123 5.86 11.44 3.42
CA SER A 123 4.69 12.18 2.94
C SER A 123 3.95 11.39 1.86
N ARG A 124 4.66 10.82 0.89
CA ARG A 124 4.07 9.97 -0.16
C ARG A 124 3.34 8.76 0.43
N ILE A 125 3.98 8.04 1.36
CA ILE A 125 3.36 6.92 2.10
C ILE A 125 2.11 7.41 2.83
N HIS A 126 2.22 8.47 3.62
CA HIS A 126 1.10 9.04 4.38
C HIS A 126 -0.12 9.32 3.49
N TRP A 127 0.08 9.93 2.31
CA TRP A 127 -1.02 10.22 1.40
C TRP A 127 -1.75 8.97 0.92
N GLN A 128 -1.03 7.88 0.65
CA GLN A 128 -1.64 6.60 0.29
C GLN A 128 -2.36 5.93 1.47
N LEU A 129 -1.81 6.04 2.68
CA LEU A 129 -2.48 5.54 3.89
C LEU A 129 -3.81 6.25 4.15
N VAL A 130 -3.90 7.55 3.86
CA VAL A 130 -5.17 8.27 3.95
C VAL A 130 -6.19 7.73 2.94
N SER A 131 -5.80 7.48 1.69
CA SER A 131 -6.69 6.86 0.69
C SER A 131 -7.19 5.48 1.16
N MET A 132 -6.30 4.65 1.69
CA MET A 132 -6.65 3.34 2.26
C MET A 132 -7.58 3.44 3.47
N THR A 133 -7.40 4.45 4.32
CA THR A 133 -8.28 4.72 5.47
C THR A 133 -9.67 5.14 5.02
N LEU A 134 -9.77 5.98 3.98
CA LEU A 134 -11.05 6.36 3.39
C LEU A 134 -11.77 5.13 2.81
N MET A 135 -11.06 4.27 2.09
CA MET A 135 -11.60 2.98 1.60
C MET A 135 -12.12 2.10 2.74
N ALA A 136 -11.34 1.91 3.80
CA ALA A 136 -11.78 1.14 4.96
C ALA A 136 -12.99 1.77 5.66
N THR A 137 -13.05 3.11 5.74
CA THR A 137 -14.19 3.85 6.31
C THR A 137 -15.46 3.63 5.51
N ILE A 138 -15.38 3.73 4.17
CA ILE A 138 -16.52 3.49 3.28
C ILE A 138 -17.11 2.09 3.52
N LEU A 139 -16.26 1.07 3.61
CA LEU A 139 -16.68 -0.33 3.74
C LEU A 139 -17.22 -0.68 5.14
N LYS A 140 -16.74 -0.03 6.20
CA LYS A 140 -16.98 -0.50 7.60
C LYS A 140 -17.70 0.48 8.50
N CYS A 141 -17.72 1.78 8.22
CA CYS A 141 -18.33 2.78 9.10
C CYS A 141 -19.85 2.57 9.18
N ARG A 142 -20.46 2.75 10.36
CA ARG A 142 -21.92 2.66 10.49
C ARG A 142 -22.64 3.86 9.87
N GLY A 143 -22.07 5.06 10.00
CA GLY A 143 -22.66 6.31 9.53
C GLY A 143 -22.61 6.43 8.00
N VAL A 144 -23.77 6.58 7.37
CA VAL A 144 -23.87 6.81 5.92
C VAL A 144 -23.26 8.17 5.53
N ALA A 145 -23.44 9.19 6.37
CA ALA A 145 -22.87 10.52 6.13
C ALA A 145 -21.33 10.47 6.08
N ASP A 146 -20.69 9.80 7.04
CA ASP A 146 -19.24 9.64 7.09
C ASP A 146 -18.71 8.82 5.90
N ALA A 147 -19.40 7.73 5.55
CA ALA A 147 -19.03 6.91 4.40
C ALA A 147 -19.18 7.66 3.07
N SER A 148 -20.24 8.46 2.93
CA SER A 148 -20.45 9.31 1.75
C SER A 148 -19.39 10.41 1.67
N TYR A 149 -19.08 11.08 2.78
CA TYR A 149 -17.99 12.05 2.85
C TYR A 149 -16.64 11.42 2.49
N ALA A 150 -16.38 10.21 2.99
CA ALA A 150 -15.17 9.47 2.68
C ALA A 150 -15.08 9.11 1.19
N SER A 151 -16.18 8.70 0.55
CA SER A 151 -16.25 8.43 -0.89
C SER A 151 -15.95 9.68 -1.72
N VAL A 152 -16.60 10.82 -1.42
CA VAL A 152 -16.31 12.09 -2.12
C VAL A 152 -14.86 12.52 -1.93
N SER A 153 -14.33 12.36 -0.72
CA SER A 153 -12.93 12.70 -0.39
C SER A 153 -11.94 11.79 -1.13
N LEU A 154 -12.24 10.49 -1.22
CA LEU A 154 -11.44 9.51 -1.96
C LEU A 154 -11.42 9.86 -3.44
N HIS A 155 -12.60 10.07 -4.04
CA HIS A 155 -12.71 10.42 -5.45
C HIS A 155 -11.91 11.68 -5.81
N ARG A 156 -11.99 12.73 -4.98
CA ARG A 156 -11.22 13.98 -5.17
C ARG A 156 -9.71 13.78 -5.03
N ARG A 157 -9.27 12.85 -4.19
CA ARG A 157 -7.84 12.51 -4.02
C ARG A 157 -7.34 11.70 -5.21
N MET A 158 -8.06 10.67 -5.58
CA MET A 158 -7.68 9.79 -6.68
C MET A 158 -7.70 10.51 -8.02
N SER A 159 -8.67 11.41 -8.24
CA SER A 159 -8.66 12.31 -9.40
C SER A 159 -7.40 13.18 -9.47
N ARG A 160 -6.83 13.61 -8.34
CA ARG A 160 -5.59 14.40 -8.32
C ARG A 160 -4.33 13.58 -8.51
N ILE A 161 -4.35 12.31 -8.13
CA ILE A 161 -3.22 11.40 -8.26
C ILE A 161 -3.16 10.82 -9.69
N LEU A 162 -4.33 10.49 -10.24
CA LEU A 162 -4.47 9.75 -11.51
C LEU A 162 -4.73 10.64 -12.74
N ASN A 163 -5.28 11.86 -12.61
CA ASN A 163 -5.38 12.79 -13.76
C ASN A 163 -4.02 13.28 -14.29
N PRO A 164 -3.07 13.73 -13.45
CA PRO A 164 -1.80 14.20 -13.97
C PRO A 164 -1.02 13.03 -14.59
N ASP A 165 -0.16 13.32 -15.58
CA ASP A 165 0.73 12.35 -16.23
C ASP A 165 1.90 11.95 -15.31
N THR A 166 1.56 11.44 -14.13
CA THR A 166 2.53 10.96 -13.16
C THR A 166 3.09 9.60 -13.60
N ALA A 167 4.23 9.21 -13.03
CA ALA A 167 4.77 7.87 -13.22
C ALA A 167 3.74 6.78 -12.85
N LEU A 168 2.97 7.00 -11.78
CA LEU A 168 1.89 6.11 -11.36
C LEU A 168 0.77 6.05 -12.41
N SER A 169 0.30 7.19 -12.94
CA SER A 169 -0.75 7.23 -13.97
C SER A 169 -0.32 6.53 -15.27
N ARG A 170 0.96 6.62 -15.65
CA ARG A 170 1.50 5.88 -16.81
C ARG A 170 1.57 4.38 -16.55
N ARG A 171 1.98 3.96 -15.35
CA ARG A 171 1.96 2.55 -14.93
C ARG A 171 0.56 1.97 -14.95
N MET A 172 -0.41 2.66 -14.37
CA MET A 172 -1.82 2.26 -14.36
C MET A 172 -2.37 2.11 -15.78
N ARG A 173 -1.97 2.98 -16.73
CA ARG A 173 -2.31 2.85 -18.15
C ARG A 173 -1.63 1.66 -18.84
N SER A 174 -0.34 1.41 -18.58
CA SER A 174 0.37 0.24 -19.14
C SER A 174 -0.19 -1.11 -18.66
N MET A 175 -0.91 -1.10 -17.54
CA MET A 175 -1.59 -2.27 -17.00
C MET A 175 -2.84 -2.66 -17.78
N GLN A 176 -3.38 -1.74 -18.59
CA GLN A 176 -4.59 -1.94 -19.40
C GLN A 176 -4.37 -2.91 -20.56
N ASP A 177 -3.11 -3.14 -20.95
CA ASP A 177 -2.72 -4.02 -22.06
C ASP A 177 -2.56 -5.49 -21.64
N VAL A 178 -2.87 -5.83 -20.38
CA VAL A 178 -2.64 -7.17 -19.82
C VAL A 178 -3.91 -8.02 -19.96
N PRO A 179 -3.88 -9.23 -20.56
CA PRO A 179 -5.08 -9.99 -20.93
C PRO A 179 -6.03 -10.40 -19.77
N PHE A 180 -5.57 -10.32 -18.52
CA PHE A 180 -6.37 -10.57 -17.31
C PHE A 180 -7.01 -9.30 -16.73
N PHE A 181 -6.56 -8.12 -17.17
CA PHE A 181 -7.25 -6.86 -16.95
C PHE A 181 -8.16 -6.62 -18.14
N LEU A 182 -9.46 -6.88 -17.94
CA LEU A 182 -10.46 -6.39 -18.88
C LEU A 182 -10.30 -4.86 -19.01
N PRO A 183 -10.44 -4.30 -20.22
CA PRO A 183 -10.06 -2.93 -20.52
C PRO A 183 -10.70 -1.94 -19.54
N VAL A 184 -9.92 -0.94 -19.11
CA VAL A 184 -10.29 0.15 -18.20
C VAL A 184 -11.51 0.97 -18.66
N SER A 185 -11.98 0.75 -19.88
CA SER A 185 -13.25 1.28 -20.37
C SER A 185 -14.49 0.76 -19.63
N SER A 186 -14.36 -0.23 -18.74
CA SER A 186 -15.44 -0.66 -17.84
C SER A 186 -15.13 -0.23 -16.41
N CYS A 187 -15.83 0.80 -15.94
CA CYS A 187 -15.83 1.28 -14.55
C CYS A 187 -16.13 0.15 -13.56
N LYS A 188 -15.12 -0.64 -13.20
CA LYS A 188 -15.28 -1.70 -12.21
C LYS A 188 -15.09 -1.12 -10.82
N THR A 189 -16.18 -1.19 -10.08
CA THR A 189 -16.19 -0.93 -8.66
C THR A 189 -15.76 -2.18 -7.92
N LEU A 190 -15.53 -2.09 -6.62
CA LEU A 190 -15.23 -3.29 -5.87
C LEU A 190 -16.41 -4.29 -5.97
N ALA A 191 -17.67 -3.84 -6.01
CA ALA A 191 -18.82 -4.75 -6.14
C ALA A 191 -18.78 -5.67 -7.38
N ASP A 192 -18.00 -5.32 -8.42
CA ASP A 192 -17.95 -6.06 -9.69
C ASP A 192 -16.84 -7.12 -9.74
N VAL A 193 -16.00 -7.22 -8.71
CA VAL A 193 -14.86 -8.15 -8.68
C VAL A 193 -15.08 -9.22 -7.60
N PRO A 194 -15.21 -10.50 -7.97
CA PRO A 194 -15.48 -11.56 -6.99
C PRO A 194 -14.25 -11.99 -6.19
N THR A 195 -13.03 -11.74 -6.68
CA THR A 195 -11.78 -12.22 -6.07
C THR A 195 -10.71 -11.12 -6.10
N PHE A 196 -10.73 -10.23 -5.12
CA PHE A 196 -9.81 -9.10 -5.04
C PHE A 196 -8.40 -9.51 -4.70
N SER A 197 -8.26 -10.55 -3.89
CA SER A 197 -6.97 -11.10 -3.47
C SER A 197 -6.05 -11.40 -4.66
N LEU A 198 -6.62 -11.78 -5.80
CA LEU A 198 -5.90 -12.15 -7.02
C LEU A 198 -5.71 -10.98 -8.00
N LEU A 199 -6.25 -9.79 -7.72
CA LEU A 199 -6.07 -8.64 -8.60
C LEU A 199 -4.58 -8.30 -8.72
N PRO A 200 -4.01 -8.33 -9.94
CA PRO A 200 -2.60 -7.95 -10.12
C PRO A 200 -2.38 -6.48 -9.74
N LEU A 201 -1.12 -6.12 -9.45
CA LEU A 201 -0.62 -4.75 -9.38
C LEU A 201 0.41 -4.54 -10.52
N PRO A 202 0.55 -3.30 -11.03
CA PRO A 202 1.60 -2.92 -11.97
C PRO A 202 2.94 -2.74 -11.24
N VAL A 203 3.33 -3.74 -10.44
CA VAL A 203 4.60 -3.82 -9.71
C VAL A 203 5.10 -5.25 -9.82
N THR A 204 6.36 -5.40 -10.17
CA THR A 204 7.05 -6.69 -10.19
C THR A 204 8.00 -6.84 -9.01
N THR A 205 8.25 -8.09 -8.63
CA THR A 205 9.08 -8.46 -7.46
C THR A 205 10.55 -8.05 -7.57
N ASP A 206 11.04 -7.75 -8.77
CA ASP A 206 12.38 -7.21 -9.03
C ASP A 206 12.52 -5.74 -8.62
N GLU A 207 11.43 -4.97 -8.66
CA GLU A 207 11.41 -3.55 -8.28
C GLU A 207 11.52 -3.34 -6.76
N LEU A 208 11.24 -4.37 -5.96
CA LEU A 208 11.09 -4.26 -4.51
C LEU A 208 12.41 -4.32 -3.73
N GLY A 209 13.51 -4.67 -4.40
CA GLY A 209 14.81 -4.70 -3.73
C GLY A 209 14.90 -5.71 -2.56
N PRO A 210 15.57 -5.34 -1.46
CA PRO A 210 15.68 -6.18 -0.26
C PRO A 210 14.32 -6.42 0.39
N GLY A 211 13.86 -7.66 0.52
CA GLY A 211 12.54 -7.97 1.08
C GLY A 211 11.50 -8.46 0.09
N ARG A 212 11.83 -8.53 -1.21
CA ARG A 212 10.94 -9.08 -2.23
C ARG A 212 10.35 -10.46 -1.87
N GLU A 213 11.04 -11.27 -1.08
CA GLU A 213 10.58 -12.57 -0.59
C GLU A 213 9.34 -12.48 0.30
N LEU A 214 9.11 -11.33 0.94
CA LEU A 214 7.96 -11.05 1.81
C LEU A 214 6.67 -10.83 1.00
N TYR A 215 6.78 -10.53 -0.30
CA TYR A 215 5.67 -10.31 -1.22
C TYR A 215 5.30 -11.56 -2.02
N SER A 216 5.64 -12.75 -1.51
CA SER A 216 5.39 -14.02 -2.20
C SER A 216 4.06 -14.66 -1.82
N ALA A 217 3.48 -15.44 -2.74
CA ALA A 217 2.30 -16.26 -2.48
C ALA A 217 2.51 -17.25 -1.31
N ALA A 218 3.74 -17.73 -1.12
CA ALA A 218 4.08 -18.60 0.01
C ALA A 218 3.93 -17.90 1.37
N VAL A 219 4.37 -16.64 1.47
CA VAL A 219 4.19 -15.83 2.68
C VAL A 219 2.72 -15.51 2.91
N TYR A 220 1.98 -15.18 1.85
CA TYR A 220 0.53 -15.01 1.92
C TYR A 220 -0.17 -16.26 2.48
N ALA A 221 0.11 -17.44 1.92
CA ALA A 221 -0.51 -18.71 2.36
C ALA A 221 -0.24 -19.02 3.84
N ARG A 222 0.98 -18.76 4.33
CA ARG A 222 1.34 -18.93 5.75
C ARG A 222 0.68 -17.91 6.65
N THR A 223 0.55 -16.67 6.19
CA THR A 223 0.00 -15.57 6.99
C THR A 223 -1.52 -15.65 7.08
N VAL A 224 -2.18 -16.08 6.00
CA VAL A 224 -3.64 -16.13 5.89
C VAL A 224 -4.22 -17.50 6.27
N GLY A 225 -3.44 -18.59 6.17
CA GLY A 225 -3.84 -19.93 6.64
C GLY A 225 -4.48 -19.94 8.04
N PRO A 226 -3.89 -19.27 9.05
CA PRO A 226 -4.48 -19.14 10.38
C PRO A 226 -5.82 -18.39 10.41
N PHE A 227 -6.00 -17.36 9.57
CA PHE A 227 -7.25 -16.61 9.46
C PHE A 227 -8.35 -17.39 8.75
N LEU A 228 -8.01 -18.30 7.82
CA LEU A 228 -8.97 -19.22 7.21
C LEU A 228 -9.45 -20.28 8.22
N SER A 229 -8.56 -20.72 9.11
CA SER A 229 -8.88 -21.73 10.14
C SER A 229 -9.71 -21.20 11.31
N SER A 230 -9.69 -19.90 11.60
CA SER A 230 -10.44 -19.32 12.74
C SER A 230 -11.91 -18.99 12.44
N TYR A 231 -12.38 -19.31 11.23
CA TYR A 231 -13.75 -19.06 10.77
C TYR A 231 -14.41 -20.31 10.15
N ALA A 232 -13.84 -21.49 10.39
CA ALA A 232 -14.42 -22.80 10.10
C ALA A 232 -15.06 -23.39 11.36
#